data_AF-A0A9N9DZ09-F1
#
_entry.id   AF-A0A9N9DZ09-F1
#
_cell.length_a   1.000
_cell.length_b   1.000
_cell.length_c   1.000
_cell.angle_alpha   90.00
_cell.angle_beta   90.00
_cell.angle_gamma   90.00
#
_symmetry.space_group_name_H-M   'P 1'
#
loop_
_entity.id
_entity.type
_entity.pdbx_description
1 polymer ?
#
loop_
_entity_poly.entity_id
_entity_poly.type
_entity_poly.pdbx_seq_one_letter_code
_entity_poly.pdbx_strand_id
1 'polypeptide(L)'
;MNLLDTNLAIIRSNDQERKEIQYEDRQRHDINDIVFDNMVNLIGKVAEEHLAWSGDEKPSECTKCDNCQYHIKDKPTIRNITPDIEELLHVIEILTTTYDRQIIPADVIGVFKKSNTARIRKFRYQQLEEFYDQQDIKKSSKLKLLSTAELAEFALQDLVRRGLVLQDIILSRPHETGYMSCTLVIEGLSDSAKEIVKAQEW
;
A
#
# COMPACT_ATOMS: atom_id res chain seq x y z
N MET A 1 18.54 19.41 41.72
CA MET A 1 18.05 18.50 40.68
C MET A 1 18.28 19.22 39.36
N ASN A 2 19.21 18.73 38.53
CA ASN A 2 19.86 19.52 37.46
C ASN A 2 19.02 19.51 36.18
N LEU A 3 18.57 20.69 35.74
CA LEU A 3 17.77 20.90 34.51
C LEU A 3 18.46 20.36 33.23
N LEU A 4 19.80 20.30 33.23
CA LEU A 4 20.61 19.75 32.14
C LEU A 4 20.45 18.23 31.98
N ASP A 5 20.34 17.50 33.10
CA ASP A 5 20.21 16.04 33.07
C ASP A 5 18.82 15.62 32.56
N THR A 6 17.79 16.41 32.88
CA THR A 6 16.42 16.20 32.38
C THR A 6 16.31 16.44 30.87
N ASN A 7 16.94 17.50 30.36
CA ASN A 7 16.93 17.78 28.92
C ASN A 7 17.69 16.73 28.09
N LEU A 8 18.81 16.22 28.60
CA LEU A 8 19.55 15.13 27.96
C LEU A 8 18.78 13.80 27.97
N ALA A 9 18.02 13.52 29.02
CA ALA A 9 17.15 12.35 29.09
C ALA A 9 15.99 12.43 28.08
N ILE A 10 15.38 13.60 27.91
CA ILE A 10 14.31 13.83 26.92
C ILE A 10 14.84 13.67 25.49
N ILE A 11 16.00 14.25 25.17
CA ILE A 11 16.61 14.11 23.84
C ILE A 11 16.93 12.64 23.53
N ARG A 12 17.50 11.91 24.50
CA ARG A 12 17.79 10.47 24.34
C ARG A 12 16.53 9.63 24.17
N SER A 13 15.46 9.96 24.89
CA SER A 13 14.15 9.30 24.75
C SER A 13 13.58 9.52 23.34
N ASN A 14 13.60 10.76 22.85
CA ASN A 14 13.10 11.10 21.52
C ASN A 14 13.96 10.52 20.38
N ASP A 15 15.27 10.36 20.60
CA ASP A 15 16.16 9.73 19.63
C ASP A 15 16.03 8.20 19.61
N GLN A 16 15.72 7.59 20.75
CA GLN A 16 15.40 6.17 20.85
C GLN A 16 14.07 5.87 20.15
N GLU A 17 13.03 6.66 20.43
CA GLU A 17 11.70 6.56 19.82
C GLU A 17 11.78 6.76 18.29
N ARG A 18 12.58 7.72 17.81
CA ARG A 18 12.84 7.90 16.38
C ARG A 18 13.53 6.70 15.72
N LYS A 19 14.46 6.05 16.42
CA LYS A 19 15.14 4.85 15.90
C LYS A 19 14.22 3.64 15.88
N GLU A 20 13.34 3.53 16.85
CA GLU A 20 12.31 2.47 16.91
C GLU A 20 11.29 2.64 15.78
N ILE A 21 10.77 3.86 15.57
CA ILE A 21 9.91 4.18 14.41
C ILE A 21 10.61 3.86 13.09
N GLN A 22 11.86 4.31 12.90
CA GLN A 22 12.63 4.00 11.69
C GLN A 22 12.87 2.50 11.47
N TYR A 23 13.04 1.74 12.56
CA TYR A 23 13.23 0.30 12.49
C TYR A 23 11.92 -0.40 12.10
N GLU A 24 10.80 -0.02 12.71
CA GLU A 24 9.48 -0.56 12.38
C GLU A 24 9.06 -0.20 10.95
N ASP A 25 9.27 1.04 10.51
CA ASP A 25 9.04 1.46 9.12
C ASP A 25 9.86 0.62 8.13
N ARG A 26 11.13 0.33 8.47
CA ARG A 26 11.99 -0.52 7.64
C ARG A 26 11.47 -1.96 7.57
N GLN A 27 11.10 -2.55 8.70
CA GLN A 27 10.55 -3.91 8.72
C GLN A 27 9.21 -4.01 7.97
N ARG A 28 8.36 -2.98 8.05
CA ARG A 28 7.11 -2.88 7.27
C ARG A 28 7.40 -2.81 5.77
N HIS A 29 8.42 -2.05 5.38
CA HIS A 29 8.87 -1.96 3.98
C HIS A 29 9.42 -3.32 3.50
N ASP A 30 10.27 -3.97 4.28
CA ASP A 30 10.89 -5.27 3.94
C ASP A 30 9.82 -6.37 3.70
N ILE A 31 8.75 -6.41 4.51
CA ILE A 31 7.64 -7.38 4.32
C ILE A 31 6.88 -7.11 3.02
N ASN A 32 6.58 -5.84 2.73
CA ASN A 32 5.85 -5.46 1.53
C ASN A 32 6.68 -5.67 0.26
N ASP A 33 7.99 -5.38 0.29
CA ASP A 33 8.91 -5.66 -0.81
C ASP A 33 9.00 -7.17 -1.08
N ILE A 34 9.21 -8.01 -0.05
CA ILE A 34 9.29 -9.47 -0.25
C ILE A 34 8.00 -10.04 -0.83
N VAL A 35 6.83 -9.59 -0.39
CA VAL A 35 5.54 -10.08 -0.91
C VAL A 35 5.31 -9.60 -2.35
N PHE A 36 5.61 -8.33 -2.64
CA PHE A 36 5.42 -7.74 -3.95
C PHE A 36 6.40 -8.27 -5.00
N ASP A 37 7.67 -8.44 -4.63
CA ASP A 37 8.73 -8.95 -5.52
C ASP A 37 8.52 -10.40 -5.91
N ASN A 38 7.92 -11.20 -5.03
CA ASN A 38 7.50 -12.56 -5.33
C ASN A 38 6.32 -12.61 -6.33
N MET A 39 5.51 -11.56 -6.42
CA MET A 39 4.27 -11.56 -7.19
C MET A 39 4.36 -10.83 -8.55
N VAL A 40 5.21 -9.80 -8.68
CA VAL A 40 5.18 -8.89 -9.84
C VAL A 40 6.50 -8.89 -10.63
N ASN A 41 7.64 -9.07 -9.97
CA ASN A 41 8.93 -8.88 -10.59
C ASN A 41 9.54 -10.17 -11.14
N LEU A 42 10.52 -10.05 -12.05
CA LEU A 42 11.37 -11.16 -12.48
C LEU A 42 12.18 -11.64 -11.27
N ILE A 43 11.64 -12.58 -10.51
CA ILE A 43 12.12 -13.03 -9.18
C ILE A 43 13.65 -13.22 -9.13
N GLY A 44 14.25 -13.72 -10.22
CA GLY A 44 15.70 -13.90 -10.31
C GLY A 44 16.51 -12.59 -10.26
N LYS A 45 16.03 -11.52 -10.91
CA LYS A 45 16.71 -10.22 -10.94
C LYS A 45 16.62 -9.51 -9.59
N VAL A 46 15.45 -9.53 -8.94
CA VAL A 46 15.26 -8.88 -7.64
C VAL A 46 16.02 -9.60 -6.54
N ALA A 47 16.00 -10.94 -6.52
CA ALA A 47 16.78 -11.71 -5.55
C ALA A 47 18.29 -11.46 -5.69
N GLU A 48 18.80 -11.37 -6.92
CA GLU A 48 20.22 -11.08 -7.17
C GLU A 48 20.58 -9.61 -6.84
N GLU A 49 19.70 -8.64 -7.13
CA GLU A 49 19.92 -7.23 -6.77
C GLU A 49 19.86 -6.98 -5.24
N HIS A 50 19.00 -7.70 -4.50
CA HIS A 50 18.93 -7.61 -3.03
C HIS A 50 20.12 -8.25 -2.32
N LEU A 51 20.74 -9.28 -2.93
CA LEU A 51 21.91 -9.96 -2.37
C LEU A 51 23.25 -9.40 -2.88
N ALA A 52 23.21 -8.46 -3.85
CA ALA A 52 24.40 -7.87 -4.44
C ALA A 52 25.10 -6.90 -3.48
N TRP A 53 26.41 -7.06 -3.35
CA TRP A 53 27.27 -6.12 -2.62
C TRP A 53 27.70 -4.96 -3.52
N SER A 54 28.11 -3.85 -2.89
CA SER A 54 28.66 -2.71 -3.62
C SER A 54 29.91 -3.11 -4.39
N GLY A 55 29.83 -3.12 -5.73
CA GLY A 55 30.91 -3.52 -6.63
C GLY A 55 30.67 -4.82 -7.38
N ASP A 56 29.60 -5.56 -7.05
CA ASP A 56 29.20 -6.73 -7.82
C ASP A 56 28.77 -6.32 -9.24
N GLU A 57 29.09 -7.19 -10.21
CA GLU A 57 28.58 -7.02 -11.57
C GLU A 57 27.05 -7.10 -11.55
N LYS A 58 26.40 -6.20 -12.29
CA LYS A 58 24.95 -6.24 -12.39
C LYS A 58 24.51 -7.61 -12.92
N PRO A 59 23.58 -8.30 -12.24
CA PRO A 59 23.09 -9.58 -12.71
C PRO A 59 22.54 -9.47 -14.13
N SER A 60 22.85 -10.47 -14.94
CA SER A 60 22.30 -10.58 -16.30
C SER A 60 20.78 -10.77 -16.25
N GLU A 61 20.05 -10.26 -17.23
CA GLU A 61 18.59 -10.44 -17.27
C GLU A 61 18.19 -11.91 -17.16
N CYS A 62 17.39 -12.23 -16.15
CA CYS A 62 16.86 -13.58 -15.99
C CYS A 62 15.96 -13.93 -17.18
N THR A 63 16.13 -15.13 -17.72
CA THR A 63 15.26 -15.67 -18.79
C THR A 63 14.62 -17.00 -18.42
N LYS A 64 14.86 -17.49 -17.19
CA LYS A 64 14.55 -18.87 -16.80
C LYS A 64 13.44 -19.01 -15.76
N CYS A 65 13.14 -17.96 -14.98
CA CYS A 65 12.07 -18.07 -14.00
C CYS A 65 10.68 -18.03 -14.65
N ASP A 66 9.66 -18.47 -13.92
CA ASP A 66 8.30 -18.57 -14.43
C ASP A 66 7.81 -17.22 -14.96
N ASN A 67 8.09 -16.11 -14.26
CA ASN A 67 7.74 -14.77 -14.72
C ASN A 67 8.43 -14.40 -16.04
N CYS A 68 9.70 -14.77 -16.25
CA CYS A 68 10.37 -14.59 -17.55
C CYS A 68 9.66 -15.40 -18.65
N GLN A 69 9.33 -16.66 -18.36
CA GLN A 69 8.71 -17.57 -19.31
C GLN A 69 7.32 -17.07 -19.71
N TYR A 70 6.52 -16.59 -18.75
CA TYR A 70 5.24 -15.94 -19.02
C TYR A 70 5.42 -14.66 -19.84
N HIS A 71 6.40 -13.82 -19.51
CA HIS A 71 6.62 -12.57 -20.26
C HIS A 71 7.04 -12.82 -21.73
N ILE A 72 7.88 -13.84 -21.98
CA ILE A 72 8.30 -14.25 -23.32
C ILE A 72 7.13 -14.85 -24.11
N LYS A 73 6.35 -15.72 -23.46
CA LYS A 73 5.24 -16.45 -24.08
C LYS A 73 4.05 -15.53 -24.35
N ASP A 74 3.60 -14.81 -23.34
CA ASP A 74 2.32 -14.12 -23.34
C ASP A 74 2.42 -12.67 -23.79
N LYS A 75 3.65 -12.11 -23.85
CA LYS A 75 3.96 -10.75 -24.33
C LYS A 75 3.01 -9.70 -23.75
N PRO A 76 3.05 -9.51 -22.41
CA PRO A 76 2.09 -8.66 -21.73
C PRO A 76 2.16 -7.22 -22.27
N THR A 77 1.00 -6.58 -22.35
CA THR A 77 0.88 -5.20 -22.82
C THR A 77 0.99 -4.24 -21.65
N ILE A 78 1.88 -3.26 -21.75
CA ILE A 78 1.96 -2.15 -20.80
C ILE A 78 0.78 -1.21 -21.06
N ARG A 79 0.06 -0.84 -19.99
CA ARG A 79 -1.09 0.07 -20.07
C ARG A 79 -0.98 1.10 -18.97
N ASN A 80 -1.35 2.34 -19.29
CA ASN A 80 -1.42 3.40 -18.30
C ASN A 80 -2.64 3.21 -17.40
N ILE A 81 -2.42 3.02 -16.09
CA ILE A 81 -3.45 2.87 -15.06
C ILE A 81 -3.55 4.10 -14.13
N THR A 82 -2.87 5.21 -14.42
CA THR A 82 -2.89 6.43 -13.60
C THR A 82 -4.31 6.87 -13.19
N PRO A 83 -5.34 6.86 -14.06
CA PRO A 83 -6.70 7.23 -13.65
C PRO A 83 -7.29 6.32 -12.57
N ASP A 84 -7.00 5.03 -12.63
CA ASP A 84 -7.47 4.06 -11.64
C ASP A 84 -6.74 4.27 -10.29
N ILE A 85 -5.45 4.62 -10.34
CA ILE A 85 -4.65 4.95 -9.14
C ILE A 85 -5.15 6.25 -8.49
N GLU A 86 -5.44 7.28 -9.27
CA GLU A 86 -6.00 8.54 -8.74
C GLU A 86 -7.37 8.31 -8.07
N GLU A 87 -8.24 7.51 -8.67
CA GLU A 87 -9.51 7.13 -8.05
C GLU A 87 -9.30 6.34 -6.76
N LEU A 88 -8.34 5.42 -6.72
CA LEU A 88 -8.00 4.65 -5.53
C LEU A 88 -7.48 5.54 -4.39
N LEU A 89 -6.61 6.51 -4.69
CA LEU A 89 -6.17 7.50 -3.70
C LEU A 89 -7.34 8.31 -3.16
N HIS A 90 -8.28 8.71 -4.02
CA HIS A 90 -9.47 9.46 -3.60
C HIS A 90 -10.38 8.64 -2.68
N VAL A 91 -10.57 7.34 -2.96
CA VAL A 91 -11.29 6.42 -2.06
C VAL A 91 -10.64 6.39 -0.68
N ILE A 92 -9.31 6.25 -0.62
CA ILE A 92 -8.55 6.16 0.64
C ILE A 92 -8.72 7.44 1.45
N GLU A 93 -8.51 8.59 0.81
CA GLU A 93 -8.69 9.90 1.45
C GLU A 93 -10.08 10.02 2.05
N ILE A 94 -11.14 9.80 1.26
CA ILE A 94 -12.52 9.89 1.75
C ILE A 94 -12.77 8.95 2.95
N LEU A 95 -12.35 7.69 2.84
CA LEU A 95 -12.60 6.70 3.89
C LEU A 95 -11.90 7.07 5.20
N THR A 96 -10.66 7.54 5.11
CA THR A 96 -9.83 7.86 6.28
C THR A 96 -10.17 9.21 6.90
N THR A 97 -10.69 10.17 6.14
CA THR A 97 -11.10 11.48 6.67
C THR A 97 -12.55 11.53 7.16
N THR A 98 -13.44 10.74 6.55
CA THR A 98 -14.89 10.86 6.79
C THR A 98 -15.35 9.94 7.93
N TYR A 99 -14.71 8.79 8.09
CA TYR A 99 -15.16 7.77 9.03
C TYR A 99 -14.20 7.66 10.21
N ASP A 100 -14.71 7.94 11.40
CA ASP A 100 -13.99 7.75 12.66
C ASP A 100 -13.94 6.27 13.06
N ARG A 101 -13.25 5.46 12.25
CA ARG A 101 -13.02 4.04 12.51
C ARG A 101 -11.79 3.54 11.77
N GLN A 102 -11.28 2.40 12.21
CA GLN A 102 -10.25 1.67 11.48
C GLN A 102 -10.75 1.24 10.10
N ILE A 103 -10.05 1.71 9.08
CA ILE A 103 -10.23 1.33 7.68
C ILE A 103 -9.24 0.22 7.36
N ILE A 104 -9.72 -0.89 6.81
CA ILE A 104 -8.84 -2.01 6.38
C ILE A 104 -8.79 -2.07 4.85
N PRO A 105 -7.81 -2.75 4.24
CA PRO A 105 -7.71 -2.88 2.78
C PRO A 105 -9.01 -3.32 2.10
N ALA A 106 -9.74 -4.29 2.69
CA ALA A 106 -11.00 -4.76 2.15
C ALA A 106 -12.11 -3.69 2.11
N ASP A 107 -12.07 -2.67 2.98
CA ASP A 107 -12.99 -1.52 2.92
C ASP A 107 -12.66 -0.67 1.68
N VAL A 108 -11.38 -0.33 1.48
CA VAL A 108 -10.91 0.44 0.32
C VAL A 108 -11.27 -0.25 -1.00
N ILE A 109 -10.91 -1.53 -1.13
CA ILE A 109 -11.17 -2.31 -2.35
C ILE A 109 -12.68 -2.46 -2.57
N GLY A 110 -13.44 -2.75 -1.52
CA GLY A 110 -14.89 -2.87 -1.62
C GLY A 110 -15.55 -1.60 -2.14
N VAL A 111 -15.12 -0.42 -1.68
CA VAL A 111 -15.63 0.88 -2.15
C VAL A 111 -15.13 1.20 -3.56
N PHE A 112 -13.84 1.06 -3.85
CA PHE A 112 -13.26 1.29 -5.18
C PHE A 112 -13.94 0.44 -6.26
N LYS A 113 -14.26 -0.81 -5.92
CA LYS A 113 -14.97 -1.77 -6.79
C LYS A 113 -16.49 -1.61 -6.79
N LYS A 114 -17.05 -0.70 -5.98
CA LYS A 114 -18.50 -0.51 -5.80
C LYS A 114 -19.23 -1.81 -5.45
N SER A 115 -18.59 -2.60 -4.58
CA SER A 115 -19.08 -3.92 -4.19
C SER A 115 -20.26 -3.81 -3.23
N ASN A 116 -21.27 -4.66 -3.37
CA ASN A 116 -22.40 -4.72 -2.45
C ASN A 116 -22.21 -5.81 -1.38
N THR A 117 -21.06 -5.81 -0.69
CA THR A 117 -20.82 -6.80 0.37
C THR A 117 -21.59 -6.42 1.64
N ALA A 118 -21.82 -7.41 2.51
CA ALA A 118 -22.45 -7.14 3.82
C ALA A 118 -21.69 -6.09 4.62
N ARG A 119 -20.36 -6.04 4.46
CA ARG A 119 -19.48 -5.06 5.10
C ARG A 119 -19.73 -3.65 4.59
N ILE A 120 -19.77 -3.47 3.27
CA ILE A 120 -20.05 -2.16 2.65
C ILE A 120 -21.43 -1.63 3.08
N ARG A 121 -22.45 -2.50 3.11
CA ARG A 121 -23.79 -2.11 3.61
C ARG A 121 -23.78 -1.77 5.09
N LYS A 122 -23.12 -2.58 5.92
CA LYS A 122 -23.06 -2.39 7.38
C LYS A 122 -22.49 -1.02 7.74
N PHE A 123 -21.44 -0.59 7.05
CA PHE A 123 -20.77 0.68 7.29
C PHE A 123 -21.28 1.83 6.42
N ARG A 124 -22.32 1.59 5.61
CA ARG A 124 -23.02 2.58 4.78
C ARG A 124 -22.11 3.38 3.83
N TYR A 125 -21.03 2.76 3.36
CA TYR A 125 -20.13 3.39 2.38
C TYR A 125 -20.80 3.72 1.04
N GLN A 126 -22.01 3.20 0.80
CA GLN A 126 -22.84 3.56 -0.36
C GLN A 126 -23.19 5.05 -0.41
N GLN A 127 -23.21 5.75 0.73
CA GLN A 127 -23.41 7.21 0.78
C GLN A 127 -22.25 7.98 0.13
N LEU A 128 -21.11 7.33 -0.13
CA LEU A 128 -20.02 7.90 -0.90
C LEU A 128 -20.34 8.01 -2.39
N GLU A 129 -21.25 7.20 -2.92
CA GLU A 129 -21.70 7.33 -4.32
C GLU A 129 -22.31 8.72 -4.58
N GLU A 130 -23.00 9.29 -3.58
CA GLU A 130 -23.52 10.66 -3.64
C GLU A 130 -22.39 11.71 -3.67
N PHE A 131 -21.25 11.44 -3.05
CA PHE A 131 -20.04 12.28 -3.13
C PHE A 131 -19.35 12.17 -4.50
N TYR A 132 -19.30 10.98 -5.09
CA TYR A 132 -18.79 10.77 -6.46
C TYR A 132 -19.61 11.53 -7.50
N ASP A 133 -20.93 11.57 -7.34
CA ASP A 133 -21.83 12.28 -8.26
C ASP A 133 -21.75 13.81 -8.11
N GLN A 134 -21.35 14.33 -6.94
CA GLN A 134 -21.22 15.76 -6.67
C GLN A 134 -19.90 16.39 -7.14
N GLN A 135 -18.80 15.61 -7.20
CA GLN A 135 -17.47 16.15 -7.54
C GLN A 135 -17.18 16.23 -9.05
N ASP A 136 -18.17 15.99 -9.92
CA ASP A 136 -17.98 15.97 -11.38
C ASP A 136 -16.78 15.07 -11.80
N ILE A 137 -16.48 14.06 -10.97
CA ILE A 137 -15.69 12.89 -11.33
C ILE A 137 -16.60 12.13 -12.27
N LYS A 138 -16.74 12.67 -13.49
CA LYS A 138 -17.42 12.07 -14.62
C LYS A 138 -17.07 10.60 -14.55
N LYS A 139 -18.09 9.77 -14.28
CA LYS A 139 -18.09 8.32 -14.45
C LYS A 139 -16.95 7.99 -15.39
N SER A 140 -15.80 7.57 -14.87
CA SER A 140 -14.69 7.20 -15.75
C SER A 140 -15.19 5.98 -16.47
N SER A 141 -15.80 6.23 -17.63
CA SER A 141 -16.35 5.27 -18.56
C SER A 141 -15.22 4.63 -19.38
N LYS A 142 -13.97 4.98 -19.08
CA LYS A 142 -12.80 4.25 -19.50
C LYS A 142 -12.73 2.98 -18.67
N LEU A 143 -12.65 1.85 -19.36
CA LEU A 143 -12.43 0.52 -18.80
C LEU A 143 -11.46 0.59 -17.62
N LYS A 144 -11.95 0.41 -16.39
CA LYS A 144 -11.08 0.26 -15.21
C LYS A 144 -10.17 -0.94 -15.47
N LEU A 145 -8.88 -0.68 -15.60
CA LEU A 145 -7.85 -1.70 -15.81
C LEU A 145 -7.63 -2.50 -14.52
N LEU A 146 -7.87 -1.89 -13.35
CA LEU A 146 -8.04 -2.56 -12.05
C LEU A 146 -9.43 -3.22 -11.96
N SER A 147 -9.70 -4.11 -12.92
CA SER A 147 -11.02 -4.72 -13.16
C SER A 147 -11.36 -5.83 -12.15
N THR A 148 -10.38 -6.47 -11.54
CA THR A 148 -10.56 -7.48 -10.49
C THR A 148 -10.24 -6.92 -9.11
N ALA A 149 -10.69 -7.60 -8.04
CA ALA A 149 -10.32 -7.24 -6.68
C ALA A 149 -8.83 -7.45 -6.44
N GLU A 150 -8.27 -8.55 -6.95
CA GLU A 150 -6.85 -8.89 -6.87
C GLU A 150 -5.97 -7.79 -7.48
N LEU A 151 -6.28 -7.30 -8.69
CA LEU A 151 -5.51 -6.21 -9.31
C LEU A 151 -5.58 -4.91 -8.49
N ALA A 152 -6.74 -4.61 -7.91
CA ALA A 152 -6.89 -3.44 -7.05
C ALA A 152 -6.12 -3.61 -5.72
N GLU A 153 -6.09 -4.82 -5.15
CA GLU A 153 -5.29 -5.16 -3.97
C GLU A 153 -3.79 -5.02 -4.28
N PHE A 154 -3.34 -5.49 -5.44
CA PHE A 154 -1.96 -5.31 -5.90
C PHE A 154 -1.58 -3.84 -6.03
N ALA A 155 -2.45 -3.03 -6.65
CA ALA A 155 -2.22 -1.59 -6.77
C ALA A 155 -2.14 -0.93 -5.38
N LEU A 156 -3.04 -1.29 -4.46
CA LEU A 156 -3.01 -0.75 -3.09
C LEU A 156 -1.71 -1.13 -2.36
N GLN A 157 -1.24 -2.36 -2.51
CA GLN A 157 0.02 -2.81 -1.92
C GLN A 157 1.22 -2.06 -2.51
N ASP A 158 1.28 -1.85 -3.83
CA ASP A 158 2.36 -1.07 -4.46
C ASP A 158 2.36 0.38 -3.96
N LEU A 159 1.19 0.98 -3.76
CA LEU A 159 1.07 2.33 -3.21
C LEU A 159 1.58 2.41 -1.76
N VAL A 160 1.28 1.42 -0.92
CA VAL A 160 1.83 1.35 0.44
C VAL A 160 3.34 1.17 0.40
N ARG A 161 3.83 0.24 -0.43
CA ARG A 161 5.25 -0.05 -0.60
C ARG A 161 6.03 1.19 -1.01
N ARG A 162 5.48 2.00 -1.93
CA ARG A 162 6.07 3.28 -2.37
C ARG A 162 5.92 4.42 -1.35
N GLY A 163 5.31 4.20 -0.19
CA GLY A 163 5.09 5.23 0.83
C GLY A 163 4.07 6.31 0.43
N LEU A 164 3.16 5.99 -0.51
CA LEU A 164 2.10 6.89 -0.96
C LEU A 164 0.82 6.71 -0.12
N VAL A 165 0.63 5.51 0.42
CA VAL A 165 -0.46 5.18 1.34
C VAL A 165 0.16 4.77 2.67
N LEU A 166 -0.31 5.37 3.76
CA LEU A 166 0.14 5.06 5.11
C LEU A 166 -0.62 3.84 5.63
N GLN A 167 0.12 2.84 6.08
CA GLN A 167 -0.43 1.60 6.60
C GLN A 167 0.19 1.26 7.96
N ASP A 168 -0.67 0.84 8.88
CA ASP A 168 -0.30 0.34 10.19
C ASP A 168 -0.65 -1.14 10.37
N ILE A 169 0.08 -1.81 11.26
CA ILE A 169 -0.10 -3.21 11.60
C ILE A 169 -0.49 -3.31 13.07
N ILE A 170 -1.77 -3.60 13.33
CA ILE A 170 -2.27 -3.79 14.68
C ILE A 170 -2.17 -5.27 15.05
N LEU A 171 -1.28 -5.57 16.00
CA LEU A 171 -1.19 -6.88 16.64
C LEU A 171 -2.08 -6.89 17.88
N SER A 172 -3.01 -7.83 17.94
CA SER A 172 -3.87 -8.04 19.10
C SER A 172 -3.82 -9.50 19.54
N ARG A 173 -3.94 -9.74 20.85
CA ARG A 173 -4.11 -11.10 21.39
C ARG A 173 -5.51 -11.18 21.99
N PRO A 174 -6.50 -11.75 21.30
CA PRO A 174 -7.82 -11.95 21.86
C PRO A 174 -7.71 -12.83 23.10
N HIS A 175 -8.25 -12.37 24.22
CA HIS A 175 -8.22 -13.08 25.50
C HIS A 175 -8.82 -14.50 25.42
N GLU A 176 -9.69 -14.75 24.45
CA GLU A 176 -10.46 -16.00 24.31
C GLU A 176 -9.75 -17.10 23.52
N THR A 177 -8.87 -16.76 22.58
CA THR A 177 -8.26 -17.75 21.67
C THR A 177 -6.76 -17.95 21.91
N GLY A 178 -6.09 -17.02 22.60
CA GLY A 178 -4.65 -17.10 22.90
C GLY A 178 -3.72 -16.87 21.71
N TYR A 179 -4.24 -16.91 20.47
CA TYR A 179 -3.49 -16.63 19.24
C TYR A 179 -3.28 -15.13 19.03
N MET A 180 -2.18 -14.72 18.40
CA MET A 180 -2.02 -13.35 17.91
C MET A 180 -2.82 -13.17 16.63
N SER A 181 -3.67 -12.14 16.57
CA SER A 181 -4.28 -11.61 15.35
C SER A 181 -3.49 -10.41 14.85
N CYS A 182 -3.27 -10.38 13.54
CA CYS A 182 -2.65 -9.27 12.81
C CYS A 182 -3.73 -8.61 11.95
N THR A 183 -3.90 -7.30 12.08
CA THR A 183 -4.85 -6.52 11.27
C THR A 183 -4.12 -5.37 10.61
N LEU A 184 -4.20 -5.31 9.28
CA LEU A 184 -3.70 -4.21 8.49
C LEU A 184 -4.72 -3.06 8.50
N VAL A 185 -4.27 -1.86 8.82
CA VAL A 185 -5.09 -0.65 8.87
C VAL A 185 -4.52 0.40 7.94
N ILE A 186 -5.38 1.03 7.14
CA ILE A 186 -5.03 2.16 6.28
C ILE A 186 -5.27 3.43 7.07
N GLU A 187 -4.22 4.22 7.27
CA GLU A 187 -4.28 5.46 8.06
C GLU A 187 -4.61 6.67 7.20
N GLY A 188 -4.17 6.67 5.94
CA GLY A 188 -4.38 7.79 5.04
C GLY A 188 -3.39 7.81 3.89
N LEU A 189 -3.22 9.00 3.31
CA LEU A 189 -2.25 9.27 2.25
C LEU A 189 -1.04 10.00 2.84
N SER A 190 0.13 9.83 2.24
CA SER A 190 1.23 10.76 2.52
C SER A 190 0.99 12.11 1.87
N ASP A 191 1.56 13.18 2.45
CA ASP A 191 1.30 14.57 2.04
C ASP A 191 1.57 14.85 0.56
N SER A 192 2.45 14.07 -0.08
CA SER A 192 2.86 14.23 -1.48
C SER A 192 2.29 13.15 -2.42
N ALA A 193 1.38 12.30 -1.93
CA ALA A 193 0.94 11.11 -2.66
C ALA A 193 0.31 11.45 -4.02
N LYS A 194 -0.55 12.48 -4.05
CA LYS A 194 -1.27 12.89 -5.26
C LYS A 194 -0.36 13.55 -6.29
N GLU A 195 0.59 14.36 -5.86
CA GLU A 195 1.59 14.98 -6.74
C GLU A 195 2.49 13.92 -7.36
N ILE A 196 2.95 12.96 -6.56
CA ILE A 196 3.82 11.88 -7.02
C ILE A 196 3.10 10.99 -8.05
N VAL A 197 1.83 10.62 -7.79
CA VAL A 197 1.05 9.82 -8.74
C VAL A 197 0.91 10.52 -10.09
N LYS A 198 0.67 11.84 -10.10
CA LYS A 198 0.56 12.62 -11.33
C LYS A 198 1.88 12.79 -12.09
N ALA A 199 3.00 12.77 -11.37
CA ALA A 199 4.33 12.94 -11.95
C ALA A 199 4.93 11.63 -12.48
N GLN A 200 4.38 10.47 -12.10
CA GLN A 200 4.86 9.15 -12.50
C GLN A 200 3.97 8.52 -13.56
N GLU A 201 4.57 7.65 -14.39
CA GLU A 201 3.80 6.73 -15.22
C GLU A 201 3.43 5.51 -14.38
N TRP A 202 2.16 5.11 -14.48
CA TRP A 202 1.57 3.96 -13.78
C TRP A 202 1.02 2.99 -14.79
#